data_AF-G9KNL1-F1
#
_entry.id   AF-G9KNL1-F1
#
_cell.length_a   1.000
_cell.length_b   1.000
_cell.length_c   1.000
_cell.angle_alpha   90.00
_cell.angle_beta   90.00
_cell.angle_gamma   90.00
#
_symmetry.space_group_name_H-M   'P 1'
#
loop_
_entity.id
_entity.type
_entity.pdbx_description
1 polymer ?
#
loop_
_entity_poly.entity_id
_entity_poly.type
_entity_poly.pdbx_seq_one_letter_code
_entity_poly.pdbx_strand_id
1 'polypeptide(L)'
;MLKQILSEMYIDPDLLAELSEEQKQILFFKMREEQIRRWKEREAAMEKKESLPVTSRPKKENGKSVHWKLGADKEVWVWVMGEHHLDKPYDVLCNEIIAERAQLKAEREAEDLRKTQSKEFA
;
A
#
# COMPACT_ATOMS: atom_id res chain seq x y z
N MET A 1 25.01 31.40 10.36
CA MET A 1 24.37 31.27 9.03
C MET A 1 24.24 29.81 8.59
N LEU A 2 25.32 29.10 8.22
CA LEU A 2 25.23 27.71 7.71
C LEU A 2 24.51 26.73 8.65
N LYS A 3 24.74 26.81 9.96
CA LYS A 3 24.05 25.95 10.95
C LYS A 3 22.53 26.13 10.96
N GLN A 4 22.05 27.34 10.71
CA GLN A 4 20.61 27.65 10.67
C GLN A 4 19.98 27.05 9.41
N ILE A 5 20.63 27.21 8.26
CA ILE A 5 20.21 26.63 6.97
C ILE A 5 20.16 25.09 7.05
N LEU A 6 21.14 24.45 7.71
CA LEU A 6 21.13 22.99 7.90
C LEU A 6 20.02 22.53 8.86
N SER A 7 19.62 23.36 9.81
CA SER A 7 18.48 23.07 10.71
C SER A 7 17.14 23.22 9.99
N GLU A 8 16.94 24.34 9.32
CA GLU A 8 15.68 24.68 8.62
C GLU A 8 15.57 23.97 7.25
N MET A 9 16.69 23.49 6.71
CA MET A 9 16.82 22.92 5.36
C MET A 9 16.39 23.88 4.24
N TYR A 10 16.38 25.18 4.54
CA TYR A 10 15.94 26.24 3.64
C TYR A 10 16.98 27.36 3.57
N ILE A 11 17.16 27.91 2.37
CA ILE A 11 17.99 29.09 2.10
C ILE A 11 17.24 29.98 1.12
N ASP A 12 17.21 31.29 1.38
CA ASP A 12 16.62 32.25 0.45
C ASP A 12 17.38 32.25 -0.88
N PRO A 13 16.69 32.30 -2.03
CA PRO A 13 17.30 32.19 -3.35
C PRO A 13 18.28 33.33 -3.65
N ASP A 14 18.03 34.54 -3.14
CA ASP A 14 18.90 35.69 -3.33
C ASP A 14 20.22 35.53 -2.58
N LEU A 15 20.16 35.07 -1.32
CA LEU A 15 21.34 34.72 -0.50
C LEU A 15 22.10 33.53 -1.10
N LEU A 16 21.40 32.57 -1.69
CA LEU A 16 22.02 31.46 -2.40
C LEU A 16 22.79 31.95 -3.63
N ALA A 17 22.24 32.91 -4.39
CA ALA A 17 22.88 33.44 -5.61
C ALA A 17 24.21 34.16 -5.31
N GLU A 18 24.27 34.88 -4.19
CA GLU A 18 25.45 35.62 -3.72
C GLU A 18 26.63 34.73 -3.28
N LEU A 19 26.38 33.47 -2.94
CA LEU A 19 27.44 32.52 -2.54
C LEU A 19 28.33 32.15 -3.74
N SER A 20 29.63 32.00 -3.48
CA SER A 20 30.56 31.46 -4.48
C SER A 20 30.21 30.02 -4.86
N GLU A 21 30.62 29.57 -6.04
CA GLU A 21 30.33 28.22 -6.51
C GLU A 21 30.85 27.14 -5.56
N GLU A 22 32.04 27.34 -5.00
CA GLU A 22 32.62 26.44 -3.99
C GLU A 22 31.76 26.38 -2.71
N GLN A 23 31.26 27.54 -2.25
CA GLN A 23 30.40 27.60 -1.07
C GLN A 23 29.04 26.93 -1.31
N LYS A 24 28.48 27.07 -2.52
CA LYS A 24 27.25 26.37 -2.95
C LYS A 24 27.46 24.85 -2.94
N GLN A 25 28.56 24.36 -3.49
CA GLN A 25 28.87 22.93 -3.50
C GLN A 25 29.00 22.36 -2.08
N ILE A 26 29.74 23.05 -1.20
CA ILE A 26 29.87 22.64 0.21
C ILE A 26 28.51 22.65 0.91
N LEU A 27 27.69 23.68 0.68
CA LEU A 27 26.35 23.79 1.25
C LEU A 27 25.46 22.62 0.81
N PHE A 28 25.38 22.34 -0.49
CA PHE A 28 24.55 21.26 -1.01
C PHE A 28 24.99 19.89 -0.51
N PHE A 29 26.31 19.66 -0.40
CA PHE A 29 26.84 18.42 0.16
C PHE A 29 26.38 18.24 1.61
N LYS A 30 26.55 19.28 2.44
CA LYS A 30 26.14 19.24 3.86
C LYS A 30 24.62 19.12 4.03
N MET A 31 23.84 19.81 3.19
CA MET A 31 22.39 19.68 3.15
C MET A 31 21.96 18.26 2.79
N ARG A 32 22.64 17.64 1.83
CA ARG A 32 22.36 16.26 1.41
C ARG A 32 22.69 15.25 2.51
N GLU A 33 23.83 15.39 3.18
CA GLU A 33 24.20 14.58 4.34
C GLU A 33 23.13 14.67 5.43
N GLU A 34 22.66 15.87 5.72
CA GLU A 34 21.65 16.11 6.75
C GLU A 34 20.28 15.53 6.38
N GLN A 35 19.86 15.62 5.12
CA GLN A 35 18.66 14.94 4.63
C GLN A 35 18.76 13.42 4.82
N ILE A 36 19.90 12.82 4.46
CA ILE A 36 20.13 11.38 4.61
C ILE A 36 20.10 10.99 6.10
N ARG A 37 20.75 11.77 6.98
CA ARG A 37 20.73 11.56 8.42
C ARG A 37 19.30 11.59 8.98
N ARG A 38 18.52 12.63 8.67
CA ARG A 38 17.11 12.76 9.08
C ARG A 38 16.22 11.66 8.52
N TRP A 39 16.49 11.20 7.32
CA TRP A 39 15.76 10.07 6.74
C TRP A 39 16.08 8.78 7.48
N LYS A 40 17.36 8.45 7.67
CA LYS A 40 17.78 7.26 8.43
C LYS A 40 17.25 7.25 9.86
N GLU A 41 17.24 8.39 10.54
CA GLU A 41 16.67 8.50 11.90
C GLU A 41 15.17 8.29 11.93
N ARG A 42 14.45 8.79 10.91
CA ARG A 42 13.01 8.53 10.79
C ARG A 42 12.73 7.06 10.48
N GLU A 43 13.49 6.44 9.59
CA GLU A 43 13.37 5.01 9.29
C GLU A 43 13.65 4.16 10.54
N ALA A 44 14.75 4.42 11.25
CA ALA A 44 15.08 3.71 12.49
C ALA A 44 14.04 3.94 13.60
N ALA A 45 13.46 5.15 13.68
CA ALA A 45 12.37 5.43 14.62
C ALA A 45 11.07 4.71 14.23
N MET A 46 10.79 4.54 12.94
CA MET A 46 9.66 3.76 12.44
C MET A 46 9.86 2.28 12.71
N GLU A 47 11.02 1.71 12.40
CA GLU A 47 11.39 0.32 12.71
C GLU A 47 11.31 0.03 14.22
N LYS A 48 11.79 0.96 15.06
CA LYS A 48 11.66 0.86 16.51
C LYS A 48 10.19 0.94 16.98
N LYS A 49 9.34 1.71 16.31
CA LYS A 49 7.89 1.77 16.60
C LYS A 49 7.15 0.52 16.12
N GLU A 50 7.57 -0.09 15.02
CA GLU A 50 6.99 -1.32 14.49
C GLU A 50 7.39 -2.56 15.31
N SER A 51 8.59 -2.57 15.89
CA SER A 51 9.05 -3.59 16.83
C SER A 51 8.46 -3.47 18.23
N LEU A 52 7.88 -2.32 18.59
CA LEU A 52 7.06 -2.18 19.78
C LEU A 52 5.65 -2.72 19.49
N PRO A 53 5.01 -3.44 20.42
CA PRO A 53 3.65 -3.91 20.22
C PRO A 53 2.76 -2.69 20.00
N VAL A 54 2.21 -2.59 18.79
CA VAL A 54 1.37 -1.49 18.31
C VAL A 54 0.36 -1.14 19.41
N THR A 55 0.52 0.03 20.03
CA THR A 55 -0.54 0.56 20.88
C THR A 55 -1.78 0.68 20.01
N SER A 56 -2.84 0.00 20.42
CA SER A 56 -4.06 -0.17 19.64
C SER A 56 -4.49 1.16 19.03
N ARG A 57 -4.49 1.26 17.70
CA ARG A 57 -5.00 2.44 16.99
C ARG A 57 -6.41 2.76 17.52
N PRO A 58 -6.80 4.03 17.65
CA PRO A 58 -8.11 4.41 18.14
C PRO A 58 -9.20 3.68 17.33
N LYS A 59 -10.08 3.00 18.07
CA LYS A 59 -11.13 2.11 17.54
C LYS A 59 -12.05 2.93 16.63
N LYS A 60 -11.81 2.91 15.32
CA LYS A 60 -12.79 3.39 14.33
C LYS A 60 -14.06 2.55 14.50
N GLU A 61 -15.21 3.21 14.44
CA GLU A 61 -16.55 2.65 14.59
C GLU A 61 -16.78 1.40 13.70
N ASN A 62 -16.06 1.33 12.58
CA ASN A 62 -15.92 0.13 11.76
C ASN A 62 -14.66 -0.66 12.17
N GLY A 63 -14.79 -1.53 13.17
CA GLY A 63 -13.70 -2.25 13.84
C GLY A 63 -12.92 -3.30 13.01
N LYS A 64 -12.90 -3.20 11.68
CA LYS A 64 -12.10 -4.09 10.82
C LYS A 64 -10.72 -3.47 10.62
N SER A 65 -9.68 -4.15 11.09
CA SER A 65 -8.28 -3.77 10.89
C SER A 65 -7.56 -4.90 10.17
N VAL A 66 -6.81 -4.55 9.13
CA VAL A 66 -6.00 -5.50 8.36
C VAL A 66 -4.61 -5.51 8.96
N HIS A 67 -4.14 -6.70 9.33
CA HIS A 67 -2.79 -6.93 9.81
C HIS A 67 -2.11 -7.96 8.90
N TRP A 68 -0.84 -7.72 8.60
CA TRP A 68 -0.02 -8.70 7.88
C TRP A 68 0.19 -9.93 8.76
N LYS A 69 0.04 -11.12 8.17
CA LYS A 69 0.45 -12.36 8.82
C LYS A 69 1.97 -12.47 8.68
N LEU A 70 2.66 -12.79 9.77
CA LEU A 70 4.10 -12.99 9.76
C LEU A 70 4.44 -14.49 9.73
N GLY A 71 5.52 -14.84 9.05
CA GLY A 71 6.12 -16.16 9.03
C GLY A 71 6.90 -16.46 10.32
N ALA A 72 7.49 -17.66 10.40
CA ALA A 72 8.32 -18.06 11.54
C ALA A 72 9.63 -17.26 11.65
N ASP A 73 10.07 -16.71 10.52
CA ASP A 73 11.19 -15.78 10.35
C ASP A 73 10.87 -14.34 10.77
N LYS A 74 9.61 -14.05 11.13
CA LYS A 74 9.07 -12.70 11.37
C LYS A 74 9.02 -11.82 10.11
N GLU A 75 9.13 -12.42 8.92
CA GLU A 75 8.89 -11.74 7.65
C GLU A 75 7.41 -11.85 7.25
N VAL A 76 6.99 -11.11 6.23
CA VAL A 76 5.60 -11.15 5.76
C VAL A 76 5.29 -12.50 5.12
N TRP A 77 4.28 -13.20 5.65
CA TRP A 77 3.83 -14.48 5.10
C TRP A 77 2.99 -14.27 3.85
N VAL A 78 3.43 -14.87 2.74
CA VAL A 78 2.76 -14.82 1.45
C VAL A 78 2.28 -16.21 1.07
N TRP A 79 1.04 -16.30 0.60
CA TRP A 79 0.49 -17.51 -0.01
C TRP A 79 -0.07 -17.16 -1.38
N VAL A 80 0.32 -17.93 -2.38
CA VAL A 80 -0.17 -17.79 -3.74
C VAL A 80 -1.18 -18.88 -3.99
N MET A 81 -2.41 -18.47 -4.28
CA MET A 81 -3.53 -19.38 -4.52
C MET A 81 -3.24 -20.28 -5.72
N GLY A 82 -3.31 -21.60 -5.51
CA GLY A 82 -3.15 -22.59 -6.57
C GLY A 82 -1.70 -22.98 -6.91
N GLU A 83 -0.70 -22.41 -6.21
CA GLU A 83 0.69 -22.88 -6.31
C GLU A 83 0.99 -24.05 -5.36
N HIS A 84 0.22 -24.19 -4.27
CA HIS A 84 0.40 -25.29 -3.34
C HIS A 84 -0.14 -26.60 -3.92
N HIS A 85 0.54 -27.72 -3.64
CA HIS A 85 0.21 -29.03 -4.22
C HIS A 85 -1.17 -29.60 -3.82
N LEU A 86 -1.79 -29.07 -2.76
CA LEU A 86 -3.15 -29.43 -2.34
C LEU A 86 -4.21 -28.45 -2.84
N ASP A 87 -3.80 -27.32 -3.41
CA ASP A 87 -4.74 -26.31 -3.89
C ASP A 87 -5.18 -26.64 -5.31
N LYS A 88 -6.44 -26.28 -5.61
CA LYS A 88 -6.86 -26.24 -7.01
C LYS A 88 -6.04 -25.16 -7.74
N PRO A 89 -5.52 -25.43 -8.94
CA PRO A 89 -4.89 -24.40 -9.76
C PRO A 89 -5.83 -23.22 -9.95
N TYR A 90 -5.27 -22.01 -9.89
CA TYR A 90 -6.05 -20.77 -9.95
C TYR A 90 -6.95 -20.70 -11.18
N ASP A 91 -6.43 -21.11 -12.34
CA ASP A 91 -7.18 -21.10 -13.61
C ASP A 91 -8.44 -21.97 -13.55
N VAL A 92 -8.35 -23.14 -12.91
CA VAL A 92 -9.48 -24.06 -12.77
C VAL A 92 -10.55 -23.45 -11.87
N LEU A 93 -10.14 -22.85 -10.75
CA LEU A 93 -11.06 -22.16 -9.84
C LEU A 93 -11.77 -20.99 -10.53
N CYS A 94 -11.03 -20.17 -11.29
CA CYS A 94 -11.61 -19.07 -12.04
C CYS A 94 -12.62 -19.55 -13.07
N ASN A 95 -12.30 -20.61 -13.81
CA ASN A 95 -13.21 -21.19 -14.79
C ASN A 95 -14.51 -21.71 -14.14
N GLU A 96 -14.41 -22.40 -13.00
CA GLU A 96 -15.58 -22.85 -12.22
C GLU A 96 -16.48 -21.66 -11.82
N ILE A 97 -15.88 -20.59 -11.28
CA ILE A 97 -16.62 -19.37 -10.85
C ILE A 97 -17.31 -18.70 -12.05
N ILE A 98 -16.64 -18.63 -13.20
CA ILE A 98 -17.20 -18.02 -14.41
C ILE A 98 -18.37 -18.85 -14.93
N ALA A 99 -18.23 -20.19 -14.95
CA ALA A 99 -19.27 -21.10 -15.39
C ALA A 99 -20.52 -21.01 -14.50
N GLU A 100 -20.34 -21.02 -13.18
CA GLU A 100 -21.44 -20.87 -12.22
C GLU A 100 -22.18 -19.54 -12.41
N ARG A 101 -21.44 -18.44 -12.59
CA ARG A 101 -22.04 -17.12 -12.88
C ARG A 101 -22.80 -17.10 -14.19
N ALA A 102 -22.29 -17.77 -15.23
CA ALA A 102 -22.96 -17.86 -16.53
C ALA A 102 -24.28 -18.63 -16.41
N GLN A 103 -24.30 -19.74 -15.66
CA GLN A 103 -25.50 -20.52 -15.39
C GLN A 103 -26.56 -19.70 -14.62
N LEU A 104 -26.16 -19.06 -13.52
CA LEU A 104 -27.06 -18.21 -12.72
C LEU A 104 -27.62 -17.01 -13.49
N LYS A 105 -26.89 -16.55 -14.51
CA LYS A 105 -27.37 -15.47 -15.40
C LYS A 105 -28.37 -16.01 -16.41
N ALA A 106 -28.07 -17.14 -17.05
CA ALA A 106 -28.97 -17.79 -18.00
C ALA A 106 -30.31 -18.19 -17.35
N GLU A 107 -30.28 -18.67 -16.11
CA GLU A 107 -31.49 -19.01 -15.35
C GLU A 107 -32.37 -17.78 -15.10
N ARG A 108 -31.77 -16.67 -14.64
CA ARG A 108 -32.48 -15.40 -14.46
C ARG A 108 -33.09 -14.88 -15.75
N GLU A 109 -32.34 -14.89 -16.85
CA GLU A 109 -32.84 -14.46 -18.16
C GLU A 109 -34.00 -15.35 -18.63
N ALA A 110 -33.92 -16.67 -18.43
CA ALA A 110 -35.00 -17.59 -18.76
C ALA A 110 -36.27 -17.36 -17.92
N GLU A 111 -36.13 -17.07 -16.62
CA GLU A 111 -37.25 -16.70 -15.76
C GLU A 111 -37.93 -15.40 -16.21
N ASP A 112 -37.12 -14.39 -16.57
CA ASP A 112 -37.65 -13.10 -17.02
C ASP A 112 -38.37 -13.24 -18.36
N LEU A 113 -37.84 -14.04 -19.30
CA LEU A 113 -38.51 -14.40 -20.55
C LEU A 113 -39.84 -15.13 -20.32
N ARG A 114 -39.89 -16.05 -19.34
CA ARG A 114 -41.15 -16.72 -18.97
C ARG A 114 -42.17 -15.72 -18.42
N LYS A 115 -41.73 -14.76 -17.60
CA LYS A 115 -42.61 -13.71 -17.04
C LYS A 115 -43.13 -12.74 -18.10
N THR A 116 -42.32 -12.36 -19.10
CA THR A 116 -42.77 -11.50 -20.20
C THR A 116 -43.75 -12.22 -21.10
N GLN A 117 -43.47 -13.46 -21.52
CA GLN A 117 -44.41 -14.26 -22.30
C GLN A 117 -45.74 -14.43 -21.56
N SER A 118 -45.72 -14.76 -20.27
CA SER A 118 -46.95 -14.89 -19.48
C SER A 118 -47.77 -13.60 -19.39
N LYS A 119 -47.13 -12.43 -19.48
CA LYS A 119 -47.81 -11.12 -19.51
C LYS A 119 -48.31 -10.73 -20.89
N GLU A 120 -47.64 -11.18 -21.95
CA GLU A 120 -48.07 -10.95 -23.34
C GLU A 120 -49.26 -11.83 -23.74
N PHE A 121 -49.40 -13.00 -23.11
CA PHE A 121 -50.52 -13.94 -23.33
C PHE A 121 -51.69 -13.78 -22.34
N ALA A 122 -51.69 -12.74 -21.50
CA ALA A 122 -52.75 -12.41 -20.53
C ALA A 122 -53.48 -11.11 -20.93
#